data_AF-A0A957KU70-F1
#
_entry.id   AF-A0A957KU70-F1
#
_cell.length_a   1.000
_cell.length_b   1.000
_cell.length_c   1.000
_cell.angle_alpha   90.00
_cell.angle_beta   90.00
_cell.angle_gamma   90.00
#
_symmetry.space_group_name_H-M   'P 1'
#
loop_
_entity.id
_entity.type
_entity.pdbx_description
1 polymer ?
#
loop_
_entity_poly.entity_id
_entity_poly.type
_entity_poly.pdbx_seq_one_letter_code
_entity_poly.pdbx_strand_id
1 'polypeptide(L)'
;MTESYISTVDQSRTITLPDSVPVGARVAIVLLPAEAEPAANGARIARFAAVMEAIGAAQTSGFTPPAVSEAEIDARIDRARDTARTTPRSNTQPRTPATA
;
A
#
# COMPACT_ATOMS: atom_id res chain seq x y z
N MET A 1 -4.54 -22.71 -26.90
CA MET A 1 -3.95 -21.84 -25.87
C MET A 1 -5.08 -21.48 -24.92
N THR A 2 -4.96 -21.73 -23.62
CA THR A 2 -6.03 -21.42 -22.66
C THR A 2 -5.86 -19.98 -22.20
N GLU A 3 -6.84 -19.13 -22.48
CA GLU A 3 -6.82 -17.75 -22.01
C GLU A 3 -7.07 -17.70 -20.51
N SER A 4 -6.36 -16.81 -19.81
CA SER A 4 -6.45 -16.66 -18.35
C SER A 4 -6.71 -15.20 -18.02
N TYR A 5 -7.65 -14.97 -17.11
CA TYR A 5 -8.10 -13.65 -16.70
C TYR A 5 -7.96 -13.52 -15.17
N ILE A 6 -7.46 -12.38 -14.71
CA ILE A 6 -7.35 -12.07 -13.28
C ILE A 6 -8.43 -11.06 -12.94
N SER A 7 -9.32 -11.42 -12.02
CA SER A 7 -10.36 -10.53 -11.49
C SER A 7 -10.39 -10.64 -9.96
N THR A 8 -10.76 -9.55 -9.31
CA THR A 8 -11.10 -9.56 -7.89
C THR A 8 -12.50 -10.12 -7.70
N VAL A 9 -12.72 -10.81 -6.58
CA VAL A 9 -14.05 -11.23 -6.14
C VAL A 9 -14.60 -10.10 -5.28
N ASP A 10 -15.71 -9.50 -5.70
CA ASP A 10 -16.35 -8.45 -4.93
C ASP A 10 -17.10 -9.01 -3.70
N GLN A 11 -17.65 -8.12 -2.87
CA GLN A 11 -18.40 -8.52 -1.66
C GLN A 11 -19.67 -9.32 -1.97
N SER A 12 -20.21 -9.19 -3.19
CA SER A 12 -21.36 -9.95 -3.66
C SER A 12 -21.00 -11.36 -4.11
N ARG A 13 -19.70 -11.70 -4.07
CA ARG A 13 -19.12 -12.96 -4.57
C ARG A 13 -19.34 -13.14 -6.08
N THR A 14 -19.36 -12.02 -6.80
CA THR A 14 -19.50 -12.02 -8.26
C THR A 14 -18.11 -11.88 -8.91
N ILE A 15 -17.93 -12.54 -10.06
CA ILE A 15 -16.74 -12.44 -10.91
C ILE A 15 -17.20 -11.96 -12.28
N THR A 16 -16.75 -10.79 -12.69
CA THR A 16 -17.05 -10.25 -14.02
C THR A 16 -16.10 -10.88 -15.04
N LEU A 17 -16.64 -11.56 -16.03
CA LEU A 17 -15.89 -12.11 -17.15
C LEU A 17 -15.88 -11.12 -18.32
N PRO A 18 -14.82 -11.09 -19.14
CA PRO A 18 -14.78 -10.27 -20.34
C PRO A 18 -15.75 -10.81 -21.41
N ASP A 19 -16.21 -9.92 -22.29
CA ASP A 19 -17.18 -10.24 -23.36
C ASP A 19 -16.69 -11.28 -24.38
N SER A 20 -15.39 -11.59 -24.36
CA SER A 20 -14.79 -12.67 -25.15
C SER A 20 -15.21 -14.07 -24.67
N VAL A 21 -15.70 -14.23 -23.45
CA VAL A 21 -16.15 -15.53 -22.91
C VAL A 21 -17.64 -15.73 -23.20
N PRO A 22 -18.02 -16.71 -24.05
CA PRO A 22 -19.40 -16.89 -24.45
C PRO A 22 -20.25 -17.47 -23.31
N VAL A 23 -21.53 -17.09 -23.30
CA VAL A 23 -22.53 -17.64 -22.37
C VAL A 23 -22.62 -19.17 -22.53
N GLY A 24 -22.53 -19.88 -21.41
CA GLY A 24 -22.53 -21.35 -21.38
C GLY A 24 -21.14 -22.00 -21.44
N ALA A 25 -20.06 -21.21 -21.56
CA ALA A 25 -18.69 -21.73 -21.47
C ALA A 25 -18.41 -22.33 -20.08
N ARG A 26 -17.58 -23.37 -20.05
CA ARG A 26 -17.04 -23.93 -18.78
C ARG A 26 -15.77 -23.16 -18.42
N VAL A 27 -15.71 -22.65 -17.20
CA VAL A 27 -14.56 -21.89 -16.70
C VAL A 27 -13.94 -22.59 -15.48
N ALA A 28 -12.63 -22.42 -15.30
CA ALA A 28 -11.92 -22.83 -14.09
C ALA A 28 -11.60 -21.59 -13.26
N ILE A 29 -11.94 -21.62 -11.97
CA ILE A 29 -11.64 -20.53 -11.03
C ILE A 29 -10.53 -21.00 -10.10
N VAL A 30 -9.41 -20.28 -10.10
CA VAL A 30 -8.30 -20.51 -9.18
C VAL A 30 -8.31 -19.40 -8.15
N LEU A 31 -8.54 -19.75 -6.88
CA LEU A 31 -8.41 -18.80 -5.78
C LEU A 31 -6.92 -18.60 -5.50
N LEU A 32 -6.44 -17.40 -5.81
CA LEU A 32 -5.13 -16.98 -5.35
C LEU A 32 -5.23 -16.68 -3.85
N PRO A 33 -4.27 -17.14 -3.03
CA PRO A 33 -4.24 -16.76 -1.63
C PRO A 33 -4.23 -15.24 -1.55
N ALA A 34 -5.07 -14.68 -0.67
CA ALA A 34 -4.91 -13.28 -0.32
C ALA A 34 -3.46 -13.11 0.14
N GLU A 35 -2.69 -12.27 -0.54
CA GLU A 35 -1.38 -11.90 -0.02
C GLU A 35 -1.63 -11.39 1.39
N ALA A 36 -1.00 -12.03 2.38
CA ALA A 36 -1.05 -11.53 3.74
C ALA A 36 -0.55 -10.09 3.66
N GLU A 37 -1.42 -9.14 3.98
CA GLU A 37 -1.05 -7.74 4.10
C GLU A 37 0.27 -7.69 4.86
N PRO A 38 1.35 -7.13 4.28
CA PRO A 38 2.64 -7.16 4.93
C PRO A 38 2.47 -6.67 6.36
N ALA A 39 3.04 -7.33 7.37
CA ALA A 39 2.92 -6.87 8.76
C ALA A 39 3.32 -5.38 8.91
N ALA A 40 4.21 -4.91 8.03
CA ALA A 40 4.58 -3.51 7.86
C ALA A 40 3.40 -2.58 7.51
N ASN A 41 2.40 -3.04 6.76
CA ASN A 41 1.21 -2.29 6.42
C ASN A 41 0.29 -2.08 7.64
N GLY A 42 0.08 -3.11 8.47
CA GLY A 42 -0.66 -2.98 9.73
C GLY A 42 -0.01 -1.95 10.66
N ALA A 43 1.31 -2.03 10.84
CA ALA A 43 2.07 -1.05 11.62
C ALA A 43 2.01 0.37 11.02
N ARG A 44 2.00 0.50 9.70
CA ARG A 44 1.84 1.79 9.01
C ARG A 44 0.46 2.39 9.26
N ILE A 45 -0.60 1.59 9.14
CA ILE A 45 -1.99 2.01 9.38
C ILE A 45 -2.15 2.47 10.84
N ALA A 46 -1.62 1.71 11.80
CA ALA A 46 -1.67 2.08 13.21
C ALA A 46 -0.96 3.42 13.50
N ARG A 47 0.23 3.64 12.93
CA ARG A 47 0.94 4.94 13.05
C ARG A 47 0.12 6.08 12.45
N PHE A 48 -0.49 5.87 11.28
CA PHE A 48 -1.33 6.89 10.65
C PHE A 48 -2.56 7.23 11.51
N ALA A 49 -3.27 6.22 12.03
CA ALA A 49 -4.41 6.42 12.90
C ALA A 49 -4.05 7.21 14.17
N ALA A 50 -2.94 6.85 14.83
CA ALA A 50 -2.46 7.55 16.02
C ALA A 50 -2.12 9.02 15.75
N VAL A 51 -1.53 9.33 14.59
CA VAL A 51 -1.23 10.71 14.18
C VAL A 51 -2.51 11.50 13.96
N MET A 52 -3.50 10.93 13.27
CA MET A 52 -4.77 11.61 13.01
C MET A 52 -5.54 11.89 14.30
N GLU A 53 -5.53 10.95 15.25
CA GLU A 53 -6.12 11.14 16.58
C GLU A 53 -5.43 12.28 17.34
N ALA A 54 -4.10 12.31 17.34
CA ALA A 54 -3.34 13.38 17.99
C ALA A 54 -3.62 14.76 17.37
N ILE A 55 -3.77 14.83 16.03
CA ILE A 55 -4.16 16.07 15.34
C ILE A 55 -5.56 16.52 15.77
N GLY A 56 -6.53 15.60 15.80
CA GLY A 56 -7.89 15.90 16.24
C GLY A 56 -7.94 16.37 17.70
N ALA A 57 -7.18 15.74 18.59
CA ALA A 57 -7.06 16.16 19.99
C ALA A 57 -6.44 17.56 20.13
N ALA A 58 -5.40 17.87 19.35
CA ALA A 58 -4.78 19.19 19.32
C ALA A 58 -5.75 20.27 18.80
N GLN A 59 -6.53 19.98 17.76
CA GLN A 59 -7.56 20.90 17.27
C GLN A 59 -8.63 21.15 18.33
N THR A 60 -9.07 20.10 19.02
CA THR A 60 -10.10 20.19 20.07
C THR A 60 -9.63 20.98 21.29
N SER A 61 -8.33 20.90 21.63
CA SER A 61 -7.72 21.67 22.71
C SER A 61 -7.39 23.12 22.34
N GLY A 62 -7.73 23.56 21.12
CA GLY A 62 -7.46 24.91 20.64
C GLY A 62 -5.99 25.17 20.32
N PHE A 63 -5.19 24.11 20.12
CA PHE A 63 -3.79 24.26 19.74
C PHE A 63 -3.68 24.98 18.40
N THR A 64 -2.97 26.10 18.38
CA THR A 64 -2.62 26.82 17.17
C THR A 64 -1.17 26.48 16.80
N PRO A 65 -0.92 25.84 15.65
CA PRO A 65 0.43 25.54 15.21
C PRO A 65 1.25 26.82 15.06
N PRO A 66 2.55 26.81 15.42
CA PRO A 66 3.42 27.94 15.18
C PRO A 66 3.53 28.21 13.68
N ALA A 67 3.65 29.48 13.29
CA ALA A 67 3.94 29.84 11.91
C ALA A 67 5.28 29.22 11.49
N VAL A 68 5.28 28.53 10.36
CA VAL A 68 6.48 27.90 9.78
C VAL A 68 6.79 28.62 8.48
N SER A 69 8.02 29.08 8.31
CA SER A 69 8.49 29.69 7.06
C SER A 69 8.78 28.62 6.00
N GLU A 70 8.74 29.00 4.71
CA GLU A 70 9.12 28.09 3.61
C GLU A 70 10.53 27.52 3.80
N ALA A 71 11.50 28.34 4.21
CA ALA A 71 12.87 27.89 4.46
C ALA A 71 12.95 26.81 5.58
N GLU A 72 12.09 26.90 6.59
CA GLU A 72 12.01 25.90 7.65
C GLU A 72 11.29 24.62 7.18
N ILE A 73 10.32 24.75 6.28
CA ILE A 73 9.69 23.58 5.62
C ILE A 73 10.74 22.83 4.80
N ASP A 74 11.52 23.55 3.98
CA ASP A 74 12.57 22.96 3.14
C ASP A 74 13.63 22.25 4.00
N ALA A 75 14.10 22.90 5.07
CA ALA A 75 15.06 22.31 5.99
C ALA A 75 14.53 21.02 6.67
N ARG A 76 13.23 20.93 6.91
CA ARG A 76 12.60 19.69 7.45
C ARG A 76 12.52 18.60 6.40
N ILE A 77 12.17 18.94 5.17
CA ILE A 77 12.10 17.99 4.05
C ILE A 77 13.49 17.38 3.80
N ASP A 78 14.53 18.20 3.77
CA ASP A 78 15.89 17.72 3.53
C ASP A 78 16.38 16.80 4.65
N ARG A 79 16.11 17.15 5.91
CA ARG A 79 16.42 16.29 7.07
C ARG A 79 15.69 14.94 7.02
N ALA A 80 14.44 14.94 6.57
CA ALA A 80 13.65 13.72 6.39
C ALA A 80 14.20 12.83 5.25
N ARG A 81 14.70 13.44 4.18
CA ARG A 81 15.37 12.72 3.08
C ARG A 81 16.71 12.13 3.51
N ASP A 82 17.48 12.85 4.32
CA ASP A 82 18.77 12.41 4.83
C ASP A 82 18.67 11.20 5.76
N THR A 83 17.68 11.21 6.65
CA THR A 83 17.36 10.09 7.53
C THR A 83 16.86 8.86 6.75
N ALA A 84 16.05 9.07 5.70
CA ALA A 84 15.62 7.97 4.82
C ALA A 84 16.79 7.37 4.00
N ARG A 85 17.79 8.19 3.67
CA ARG A 85 18.99 7.78 2.90
C ARG A 85 20.03 7.05 3.76
N THR A 86 20.12 7.37 5.05
CA THR A 86 21.09 6.77 5.98
C THR A 86 20.59 5.50 6.66
N THR A 87 19.30 5.17 6.54
CA THR A 87 18.75 3.90 7.01
C THR A 87 19.10 2.80 5.98
N PRO A 88 19.87 1.75 6.33
CA PRO A 88 20.20 0.70 5.38
C PRO A 88 18.91 0.02 4.91
N ARG A 89 18.65 0.02 3.60
CA ARG A 89 17.65 -0.88 3.00
C ARG A 89 18.16 -2.30 3.21
N SER A 90 17.64 -3.01 4.21
CA SER A 90 17.79 -4.46 4.35
C SER A 90 16.98 -5.17 3.25
N ASN A 91 17.38 -5.02 1.99
CA ASN A 91 16.88 -5.81 0.86
C ASN A 91 17.90 -6.88 0.51
N THR A 92 17.99 -7.93 1.33
CA THR A 92 18.57 -9.19 0.89
C THR A 92 17.43 -10.04 0.35
N GLN A 93 17.12 -9.89 -0.93
CA GLN A 93 16.37 -10.90 -1.67
C GLN A 93 17.33 -11.47 -2.72
N PRO A 94 17.70 -12.76 -2.65
CA PRO A 94 18.63 -13.35 -3.60
C PRO A 94 17.97 -13.33 -4.99
N ARG A 95 18.60 -12.62 -5.93
CA ARG A 95 18.25 -12.73 -7.36
C ARG A 95 18.75 -14.09 -7.84
N THR A 96 17.85 -15.04 -8.02
CA THR A 96 18.18 -16.28 -8.73
C THR A 96 18.45 -15.92 -10.20
N PRO A 97 19.60 -16.29 -10.79
CA PRO A 97 19.87 -16.02 -12.19
C PRO A 97 18.96 -16.89 -13.07
N ALA A 98 18.32 -16.26 -14.05
CA ALA A 98 17.63 -16.97 -15.12
C ALA A 98 18.68 -17.61 -16.02
N THR A 99 18.71 -18.95 -16.05
CA THR A 99 19.49 -19.70 -17.03
C THR A 99 18.74 -19.72 -18.36
N ALA A 100 19.48 -19.44 -19.42
CA ALA A 100 19.06 -19.44 -20.83
C ALA A 100 18.71 -20.85 -21.35
#